data_AF-A0ABD4Z5H0-F1
#
_entry.id   AF-A0ABD4Z5H0-F1
#
_cell.length_a   1.000
_cell.length_b   1.000
_cell.length_c   1.000
_cell.angle_alpha   90.00
_cell.angle_beta   90.00
_cell.angle_gamma   90.00
#
_symmetry.space_group_name_H-M   'P 1'
#
loop_
_entity.id
_entity.type
_entity.pdbx_description
1 polymer ?
#
loop_
_entity_poly.entity_id
_entity_poly.type
_entity_poly.pdbx_seq_one_letter_code
_entity_poly.pdbx_strand_id
1 'polypeptide(L)'
;MGKVLNKKFSAPFPVIGIPIKGFYTPFISMPSNIDCVLMLKIGKEKKGVKFTNLEPLEKSIDILSYINMLLSELGYDEISGSIEVSCNSTLPSISIFAVTTIEIIKNLLDVTPRDYLLVLRNIAPFDEKVLGVDPGYIESLRCSHLFNSICIVKGFNEIVRLKSMKISIEKSEEVACNIKSCKALEHPYDNYTLSLFYKFVSHVIGVFAQIVNSGSDEDRQKLEKLFKLYLAWESRIVKDYLNNEISYDKICESKSVMDYSFIRFFKIHFAF
;
A
#
# COMPACT_ATOMS: atom_id res chain seq x y z
N MET A 1 -11.06 -11.60 28.97
CA MET A 1 -11.81 -12.11 27.81
C MET A 1 -11.09 -11.63 26.56
N GLY A 2 -10.73 -12.52 25.63
CA GLY A 2 -10.12 -12.10 24.38
C GLY A 2 -11.16 -11.47 23.45
N LYS A 3 -10.82 -10.34 22.79
CA LYS A 3 -11.66 -9.75 21.74
C LYS A 3 -11.40 -10.53 20.45
N VAL A 4 -12.47 -11.00 19.80
CA VAL A 4 -12.39 -11.62 18.47
C VAL A 4 -13.00 -10.66 17.47
N LEU A 5 -12.21 -10.24 16.48
CA LEU A 5 -12.68 -9.45 15.34
C LEU A 5 -12.76 -10.35 14.11
N ASN A 6 -13.89 -10.35 13.43
CA ASN A 6 -14.05 -10.93 12.09
C ASN A 6 -14.51 -9.84 11.14
N LYS A 7 -13.67 -9.49 10.16
CA LYS A 7 -13.90 -8.37 9.25
C LYS A 7 -13.69 -8.81 7.81
N LYS A 8 -14.76 -8.69 7.00
CA LYS A 8 -14.65 -8.71 5.55
C LYS A 8 -14.17 -7.35 5.06
N PHE A 9 -13.24 -7.34 4.12
CA PHE A 9 -12.76 -6.12 3.48
C PHE A 9 -12.33 -6.39 2.05
N SER A 10 -12.30 -5.32 1.26
CA SER A 10 -11.72 -5.34 -0.08
C SER A 10 -10.37 -4.69 -0.01
N ALA A 11 -9.34 -5.40 -0.42
CA ALA A 11 -7.97 -4.99 -0.13
C ALA A 11 -7.63 -3.70 -0.88
N PRO A 12 -7.06 -2.68 -0.19
CA PRO A 12 -6.54 -1.51 -0.87
C PRO A 12 -5.31 -1.91 -1.69
N PHE A 13 -5.16 -1.30 -2.85
CA PHE A 13 -4.06 -1.57 -3.75
C PHE A 13 -3.41 -0.25 -4.18
N PRO A 14 -2.06 -0.17 -4.18
CA PRO A 14 -1.38 1.03 -4.58
C PRO A 14 -1.47 1.18 -6.10
N VAL A 15 -1.97 2.31 -6.59
CA VAL A 15 -2.13 2.63 -8.03
C VAL A 15 -1.03 3.54 -8.54
N ILE A 16 -0.65 4.56 -7.77
CA ILE A 16 0.49 5.44 -8.07
C ILE A 16 1.37 5.53 -6.83
N GLY A 17 2.67 5.59 -7.07
CA GLY A 17 3.70 5.77 -6.07
C GLY A 17 4.35 4.45 -5.68
N ILE A 18 5.68 4.49 -5.66
CA ILE A 18 6.55 3.50 -5.02
C ILE A 18 7.24 4.22 -3.87
N PRO A 19 7.30 3.62 -2.67
CA PRO A 19 7.98 4.25 -1.54
C PRO A 19 9.49 4.27 -1.78
N ILE A 20 10.04 5.41 -2.21
CA ILE A 20 11.49 5.60 -2.34
C ILE A 20 11.98 6.36 -1.10
N LYS A 21 12.84 5.73 -0.30
CA LYS A 21 13.42 6.33 0.90
C LYS A 21 13.99 7.71 0.58
N GLY A 22 13.68 8.73 1.38
CA GLY A 22 14.17 10.10 1.19
C GLY A 22 13.38 10.94 0.19
N PHE A 23 12.35 10.38 -0.45
CA PHE A 23 11.54 11.07 -1.44
C PHE A 23 10.06 11.05 -1.11
N TYR A 24 9.53 12.24 -0.82
CA TYR A 24 8.09 12.48 -0.69
C TYR A 24 7.42 12.42 -2.05
N THR A 25 6.94 11.23 -2.40
CA THR A 25 6.18 10.99 -3.63
C THR A 25 4.69 11.07 -3.32
N PRO A 26 3.87 11.67 -4.19
CA PRO A 26 2.43 11.50 -4.10
C PRO A 26 2.02 10.03 -4.30
N PHE A 27 1.19 9.49 -3.41
CA PHE A 27 0.68 8.13 -3.49
C PHE A 27 -0.81 8.14 -3.85
N ILE A 28 -1.23 7.18 -4.68
CA ILE A 28 -2.64 6.86 -4.88
C ILE A 28 -2.86 5.41 -4.51
N SER A 29 -3.86 5.15 -3.69
CA SER A 29 -4.38 3.81 -3.42
C SER A 29 -5.88 3.75 -3.66
N MET A 30 -6.35 2.59 -4.14
CA MET A 30 -7.77 2.35 -4.44
C MET A 30 -8.22 1.00 -3.88
N PRO A 31 -9.51 0.85 -3.52
CA PRO A 31 -10.04 -0.46 -3.16
C PRO A 31 -10.03 -1.37 -4.40
N SER A 32 -9.60 -2.61 -4.23
CA SER A 32 -9.60 -3.62 -5.30
C SER A 32 -10.82 -4.55 -5.24
N ASN A 33 -10.96 -5.39 -6.26
CA ASN A 33 -11.90 -6.51 -6.28
C ASN A 33 -11.40 -7.76 -5.52
N ILE A 34 -10.20 -7.71 -4.93
CA ILE A 34 -9.72 -8.80 -4.09
C ILE A 34 -10.40 -8.68 -2.73
N ASP A 35 -11.28 -9.63 -2.45
CA ASP A 35 -12.03 -9.70 -1.19
C ASP A 35 -11.31 -10.63 -0.21
N CYS A 36 -11.22 -10.17 1.02
CA CYS A 36 -10.50 -10.82 2.10
C CYS A 36 -11.35 -10.91 3.36
N VAL A 37 -10.99 -11.86 4.22
CA VAL A 37 -11.51 -12.04 5.56
C VAL A 37 -10.33 -11.94 6.53
N LEU A 38 -10.41 -10.98 7.44
CA LEU A 38 -9.50 -10.81 8.57
C LEU A 38 -10.15 -11.38 9.82
N MET A 39 -9.49 -12.35 10.44
CA MET A 39 -9.81 -12.86 11.77
C MET A 39 -8.70 -12.50 12.75
N LEU A 40 -9.03 -11.70 13.77
CA LEU A 40 -8.13 -11.34 14.85
C LEU A 40 -8.64 -11.97 16.15
N LYS A 41 -7.75 -12.60 16.90
CA LYS A 41 -7.98 -12.99 18.29
C LYS A 41 -6.96 -12.28 19.16
N ILE A 42 -7.39 -11.27 19.91
CA ILE A 42 -6.53 -10.50 20.81
C ILE A 42 -6.80 -10.96 22.24
N GLY A 43 -5.77 -11.40 22.96
CA GLY A 43 -5.87 -11.92 24.32
C GLY A 43 -4.51 -11.92 25.04
N LYS A 44 -4.41 -12.64 26.17
CA LYS A 44 -3.14 -12.86 26.90
C LYS A 44 -2.50 -14.23 26.61
N GLU A 45 -2.97 -14.94 25.57
CA GLU A 45 -2.47 -16.28 25.22
C GLU A 45 -1.39 -16.24 24.13
N LYS A 46 -0.60 -17.32 24.06
CA LYS A 46 0.66 -17.43 23.30
C LYS A 46 0.54 -17.00 21.84
N LYS A 47 1.59 -16.29 21.39
CA LYS A 47 1.83 -15.81 20.03
C LYS A 47 1.65 -16.93 19.00
N GLY A 48 0.83 -16.68 18.00
CA GLY A 48 0.73 -17.52 16.81
C GLY A 48 0.11 -16.72 15.68
N VAL A 49 0.92 -16.16 14.79
CA VAL A 49 0.42 -15.57 13.54
C VAL A 49 0.37 -16.68 12.51
N LYS A 50 -0.82 -16.96 11.96
CA LYS A 50 -0.99 -17.97 10.92
C LYS A 50 -1.63 -17.30 9.72
N PHE A 51 -0.81 -17.00 8.72
CA PHE A 51 -1.32 -16.53 7.46
C PHE A 51 -1.71 -17.72 6.59
N THR A 52 -2.96 -17.79 6.16
CA THR A 52 -3.44 -18.77 5.18
C THR A 52 -3.39 -18.13 3.80
N ASN A 53 -2.64 -18.73 2.85
CA ASN A 53 -2.44 -18.23 1.48
C ASN A 53 -1.61 -16.94 1.35
N LEU A 54 -0.79 -16.60 2.34
CA LEU A 54 0.20 -15.53 2.21
C LEU A 54 1.58 -16.11 2.48
N GLU A 55 2.52 -15.79 1.60
CA GLU A 55 3.92 -16.08 1.84
C GLU A 55 4.39 -15.33 3.09
N PRO A 56 5.16 -15.96 3.97
CA PRO A 56 5.67 -15.31 5.16
C PRO A 56 6.50 -14.09 4.76
N LEU A 57 6.23 -12.97 5.44
CA LEU A 57 7.03 -11.75 5.49
C LEU A 57 8.42 -12.09 6.09
N GLU A 58 9.28 -12.80 5.35
CA GLU A 58 10.61 -13.21 5.83
C GLU A 58 11.48 -11.96 6.08
N LYS A 59 11.75 -11.72 7.38
CA LYS A 59 12.60 -10.65 7.96
C LYS A 59 12.03 -9.23 7.99
N SER A 60 10.72 -9.06 7.85
CA SER A 60 9.99 -7.80 8.04
C SER A 60 9.17 -7.87 9.31
N ILE A 61 9.06 -6.75 10.02
CA ILE A 61 8.49 -6.64 11.37
C ILE A 61 7.13 -7.36 11.44
N ASP A 62 7.02 -8.32 12.34
CA ASP A 62 5.78 -9.03 12.63
C ASP A 62 4.68 -8.03 13.01
N ILE A 63 3.44 -8.22 12.52
CA ILE A 63 2.34 -7.26 12.74
C ILE A 63 2.11 -7.02 14.23
N LEU A 64 2.14 -8.07 15.06
CA LEU A 64 1.97 -7.91 16.51
C LEU A 64 3.17 -7.21 17.15
N SER A 65 4.40 -7.49 16.67
CA SER A 65 5.58 -6.74 17.09
C SER A 65 5.47 -5.25 16.77
N TYR A 66 5.05 -4.89 15.55
CA TYR A 66 4.82 -3.49 15.16
C TYR A 66 3.77 -2.83 16.05
N ILE A 67 2.64 -3.52 16.28
CA ILE A 67 1.57 -2.99 17.15
C ILE A 67 2.05 -2.80 18.58
N ASN A 68 2.78 -3.76 19.15
CA ASN A 68 3.30 -3.63 20.52
C ASN A 68 4.31 -2.50 20.65
N MET A 69 5.14 -2.26 19.62
CA MET A 69 6.02 -1.08 19.60
C MET A 69 5.20 0.22 19.61
N LEU A 70 4.13 0.31 18.81
CA LEU A 70 3.25 1.48 18.79
C LEU A 70 2.54 1.69 20.13
N LEU A 71 1.98 0.63 20.71
CA LEU A 71 1.31 0.67 22.01
C LEU A 71 2.26 1.11 23.12
N SER A 72 3.50 0.61 23.11
CA SER A 72 4.55 1.00 24.05
C SER A 72 4.87 2.49 23.96
N GLU A 73 4.99 3.06 22.75
CA GLU A 73 5.20 4.51 22.57
C GLU A 73 4.00 5.34 23.05
N LEU A 74 2.80 4.78 22.97
CA LEU A 74 1.57 5.42 23.43
C LEU A 74 1.29 5.18 24.94
N GLY A 75 2.15 4.43 25.64
CA GLY A 75 2.00 4.12 27.07
C GLY A 75 0.95 3.06 27.41
N TYR A 76 0.61 2.19 26.45
CA TYR A 76 -0.32 1.07 26.64
C TYR A 76 0.41 -0.25 26.89
N ASP A 77 -0.30 -1.19 27.53
CA ASP A 77 0.18 -2.56 27.74
C ASP A 77 0.34 -3.32 26.41
N GLU A 78 1.32 -4.23 26.37
CA GLU A 78 1.48 -5.14 25.25
C GLU A 78 0.28 -6.08 25.09
N ILE A 79 -0.01 -6.41 23.83
CA ILE A 79 -1.04 -7.39 23.48
C ILE A 79 -0.39 -8.67 22.95
N SER A 80 -1.13 -9.77 23.05
CA SER A 80 -0.82 -11.01 22.33
C SER A 80 -2.05 -11.52 21.58
N GLY A 81 -1.85 -12.48 20.69
CA GLY A 81 -2.94 -12.98 19.88
C GLY A 81 -2.54 -13.79 18.65
N SER A 82 -3.56 -14.05 17.84
CA SER A 82 -3.41 -14.63 16.51
C SER A 82 -4.09 -13.76 15.46
N ILE A 83 -3.44 -13.67 14.30
CA ILE A 83 -3.93 -12.98 13.12
C ILE A 83 -4.02 -14.03 12.03
N GLU A 84 -5.20 -14.12 11.41
CA GLU A 84 -5.44 -14.95 10.23
C GLU A 84 -6.10 -14.09 9.17
N VAL A 85 -5.53 -14.09 7.97
CA VAL A 85 -6.07 -13.39 6.80
C VAL A 85 -6.20 -14.39 5.68
N SER A 86 -7.36 -14.40 5.03
CA SER A 86 -7.65 -15.22 3.87
C SER A 86 -8.24 -14.35 2.77
N CYS A 87 -7.69 -14.43 1.57
CA CYS A 87 -8.11 -13.63 0.42
C CYS A 87 -8.40 -14.55 -0.76
N ASN A 88 -9.29 -14.11 -1.66
CA ASN A 88 -9.61 -14.84 -2.88
C ASN A 88 -8.49 -14.81 -3.95
N SER A 89 -7.47 -13.97 -3.76
CA SER A 89 -6.29 -13.86 -4.63
C SER A 89 -5.08 -13.39 -3.83
N THR A 90 -3.88 -13.54 -4.41
CA THR A 90 -2.61 -13.08 -3.81
C THR A 90 -2.54 -11.56 -3.82
N LEU A 91 -2.16 -10.97 -2.69
CA LEU A 91 -2.01 -9.51 -2.52
C LEU A 91 -0.58 -9.13 -2.14
N PRO A 92 -0.19 -7.87 -2.35
CA PRO A 92 0.99 -7.32 -1.70
C PRO A 92 0.86 -7.42 -0.18
N SER A 93 1.88 -7.92 0.51
CA SER A 93 1.85 -8.07 1.97
C SER A 93 1.67 -6.72 2.67
N ILE A 94 2.14 -5.63 2.06
CA ILE A 94 1.96 -4.26 2.58
C ILE A 94 0.48 -3.83 2.63
N SER A 95 -0.36 -4.28 1.69
CA SER A 95 -1.80 -4.02 1.73
C SER A 95 -2.44 -4.70 2.94
N ILE A 96 -2.03 -5.93 3.24
CA ILE A 96 -2.53 -6.69 4.39
C ILE A 96 -1.98 -6.10 5.69
N PHE A 97 -0.72 -5.71 5.72
CA PHE A 97 -0.12 -5.00 6.84
C PHE A 97 -0.91 -3.72 7.16
N ALA A 98 -1.17 -2.87 6.15
CA ALA A 98 -1.92 -1.63 6.30
C ALA A 98 -3.32 -1.87 6.90
N VAL A 99 -4.09 -2.81 6.32
CA VAL A 99 -5.44 -3.15 6.79
C VAL A 99 -5.43 -3.75 8.20
N THR A 100 -4.55 -4.71 8.44
CA THR A 100 -4.53 -5.44 9.70
C THR A 100 -4.12 -4.53 10.84
N THR A 101 -3.07 -3.72 10.65
CA THR A 101 -2.62 -2.78 11.68
C THR A 101 -3.69 -1.76 12.03
N ILE A 102 -4.37 -1.18 11.03
CA ILE A 102 -5.41 -0.18 11.32
C ILE A 102 -6.65 -0.78 11.96
N GLU A 103 -7.07 -2.00 11.60
CA GLU A 103 -8.19 -2.68 12.27
C GLU A 103 -7.87 -3.03 13.73
N ILE A 104 -6.63 -3.44 14.03
CA ILE A 104 -6.19 -3.66 15.42
C ILE A 104 -6.24 -2.34 16.20
N ILE A 105 -5.64 -1.28 15.67
CA ILE A 105 -5.60 0.04 16.34
C ILE A 105 -7.01 0.56 16.60
N LYS A 106 -7.91 0.47 15.61
CA LYS A 106 -9.32 0.87 15.78
C LYS A 106 -10.02 0.11 16.88
N ASN A 107 -9.75 -1.19 17.00
CA ASN A 107 -10.41 -2.04 17.98
C ASN A 107 -9.85 -1.87 19.41
N LEU A 108 -8.56 -1.54 19.53
CA LEU A 108 -7.90 -1.32 20.82
C LEU A 108 -8.16 0.07 21.38
N LEU A 109 -8.11 1.08 20.53
CA LEU A 109 -8.28 2.49 20.92
C LEU A 109 -9.72 2.99 20.71
N ASP A 110 -10.67 2.09 20.43
CA ASP A 110 -12.08 2.38 20.18
C ASP A 110 -12.30 3.56 19.19
N VAL A 111 -11.49 3.59 18.13
CA VAL A 111 -11.46 4.69 17.15
C VAL A 111 -12.74 4.72 16.32
N THR A 112 -13.40 5.87 16.31
CA THR A 112 -14.63 6.06 15.51
C THR A 112 -14.33 6.63 14.12
N PRO A 113 -15.25 6.55 13.15
CA PRO A 113 -15.05 7.12 11.82
C PRO A 113 -14.71 8.61 11.79
N ARG A 114 -15.06 9.37 12.84
CA ARG A 114 -14.71 10.79 12.96
C ARG A 114 -13.22 11.02 13.20
N ASP A 115 -12.55 10.04 13.79
CA ASP A 115 -11.16 10.13 14.23
C ASP A 115 -10.16 9.52 13.23
N TYR A 116 -10.66 8.88 12.16
CA TYR A 116 -9.84 8.15 11.20
C TYR A 116 -8.70 8.99 10.62
N LEU A 117 -8.95 10.23 10.20
CA LEU A 117 -7.91 11.10 9.65
C LEU A 117 -6.86 11.49 10.70
N LEU A 118 -7.28 11.70 11.95
CA LEU A 118 -6.38 12.03 13.05
C LEU A 118 -5.46 10.85 13.35
N VAL A 119 -6.02 9.64 13.41
CA VAL A 119 -5.27 8.41 13.65
C VAL A 119 -4.26 8.14 12.53
N LEU A 120 -4.66 8.29 11.27
CA LEU A 120 -3.75 8.13 10.13
C LEU A 120 -2.52 9.04 10.24
N ARG A 121 -2.74 10.35 10.48
CA ARG A 121 -1.67 11.35 10.62
C ARG A 121 -0.75 11.08 11.80
N ASN A 122 -1.28 10.55 12.90
CA ASN A 122 -0.48 10.27 14.09
C ASN A 122 0.35 8.98 13.96
N ILE A 123 -0.10 8.01 13.17
CA ILE A 123 0.66 6.76 12.94
C ILE A 123 1.74 6.97 11.86
N ALA A 124 1.53 7.86 10.89
CA ALA A 124 2.46 8.12 9.80
C ALA A 124 3.93 8.33 10.27
N PRO A 125 4.25 9.22 11.23
CA PRO A 125 5.63 9.36 11.72
C PRO A 125 6.21 8.07 12.32
N PHE A 126 5.36 7.26 12.96
CA PHE A 126 5.77 5.97 13.51
C PHE A 126 6.05 4.93 12.41
N ASP A 127 5.25 4.91 11.34
CA ASP A 127 5.52 4.07 10.16
C ASP A 127 6.89 4.38 9.56
N GLU A 128 7.21 5.66 9.35
CA GLU A 128 8.50 6.08 8.81
C GLU A 128 9.65 5.61 9.70
N LYS A 129 9.53 5.85 11.02
CA LYS A 129 10.55 5.48 12.01
C LYS A 129 10.81 3.97 12.04
N VAL A 130 9.77 3.15 12.00
CA VAL A 130 9.86 1.70 12.25
C VAL A 130 10.09 0.91 10.97
N LEU A 131 9.44 1.31 9.88
CA LEU A 131 9.46 0.57 8.61
C LEU A 131 10.47 1.15 7.62
N GLY A 132 10.94 2.39 7.84
CA GLY A 132 11.91 3.05 6.96
C GLY A 132 11.35 3.33 5.56
N VAL A 133 10.02 3.47 5.44
CA VAL A 133 9.32 3.78 4.19
C VAL A 133 8.66 5.14 4.29
N ASP A 134 8.38 5.76 3.12
CA ASP A 134 7.57 6.97 3.10
C ASP A 134 6.20 6.68 3.75
N PRO A 135 5.81 7.44 4.78
CA PRO A 135 4.60 7.15 5.53
C PRO A 135 3.32 7.43 4.75
N GLY A 136 3.37 8.31 3.74
CA GLY A 136 2.25 8.56 2.84
C GLY A 136 1.83 7.31 2.05
N TYR A 137 2.76 6.36 1.85
CA TYR A 137 2.47 5.10 1.15
C TYR A 137 1.49 4.24 1.94
N ILE A 138 1.81 3.93 3.19
CA ILE A 138 0.96 3.11 4.07
C ILE A 138 -0.31 3.88 4.45
N GLU A 139 -0.19 5.18 4.67
CA GLU A 139 -1.32 6.06 4.95
C GLU A 139 -2.35 6.03 3.80
N SER A 140 -1.91 6.03 2.53
CA SER A 140 -2.80 5.94 1.38
C SER A 140 -3.59 4.63 1.35
N LEU A 141 -2.94 3.50 1.68
CA LEU A 141 -3.58 2.17 1.73
C LEU A 141 -4.61 2.11 2.85
N ARG A 142 -4.24 2.57 4.06
CA ARG A 142 -5.16 2.61 5.21
C ARG A 142 -6.33 3.54 4.95
N CYS A 143 -6.10 4.72 4.39
CA CYS A 143 -7.15 5.64 3.98
C CYS A 143 -8.13 4.96 3.02
N SER A 144 -7.61 4.32 1.96
CA SER A 144 -8.44 3.69 0.95
C SER A 144 -9.32 2.59 1.53
N HIS A 145 -8.78 1.82 2.47
CA HIS A 145 -9.53 0.83 3.25
C HIS A 145 -10.59 1.45 4.17
N LEU A 146 -10.22 2.45 4.98
CA LEU A 146 -11.11 3.06 5.98
C LEU A 146 -12.33 3.74 5.36
N PHE A 147 -12.14 4.36 4.21
CA PHE A 147 -13.18 5.11 3.52
C PHE A 147 -13.78 4.38 2.33
N ASN A 148 -13.25 3.19 1.99
CA ASN A 148 -13.62 2.42 0.79
C ASN A 148 -13.68 3.33 -0.46
N SER A 149 -12.61 4.11 -0.64
CA SER A 149 -12.54 5.18 -1.64
C SER A 149 -11.14 5.23 -2.24
N ILE A 150 -10.98 5.88 -3.39
CA ILE A 150 -9.63 6.31 -3.79
C ILE A 150 -9.11 7.28 -2.74
N CYS A 151 -7.85 7.10 -2.36
CA CYS A 151 -7.12 8.01 -1.50
C CYS A 151 -5.84 8.45 -2.19
N ILE A 152 -5.68 9.77 -2.31
CA ILE A 152 -4.51 10.44 -2.82
C ILE A 152 -3.81 11.07 -1.62
N VAL A 153 -2.56 10.70 -1.36
CA VAL A 153 -1.77 11.22 -0.25
C VAL A 153 -0.58 12.00 -0.81
N LYS A 154 -0.40 13.24 -0.38
CA LYS A 154 0.75 14.08 -0.73
C LYS A 154 1.46 14.52 0.55
N GLY A 155 2.62 13.91 0.83
CA GLY A 155 3.33 14.13 2.10
C GLY A 155 2.51 13.73 3.33
N PHE A 156 2.93 14.19 4.51
CA PHE A 156 2.44 13.70 5.81
C PHE A 156 0.99 14.08 6.19
N ASN A 157 0.33 14.99 5.47
CA ASN A 157 -0.91 15.60 5.98
C ASN A 157 -1.99 15.91 4.94
N GLU A 158 -1.67 15.80 3.65
CA GLU A 158 -2.65 16.07 2.59
C GLU A 158 -3.22 14.75 2.09
N ILE A 159 -4.45 14.45 2.54
CA ILE A 159 -5.23 13.31 2.06
C ILE A 159 -6.45 13.83 1.31
N VAL A 160 -6.54 13.49 0.03
CA VAL A 160 -7.73 13.71 -0.79
C VAL A 160 -8.43 12.38 -0.99
N ARG A 161 -9.75 12.36 -0.77
CA ARG A 161 -10.61 11.18 -0.93
C ARG A 161 -11.62 11.47 -2.02
N LEU A 162 -11.73 10.57 -2.99
CA LEU A 162 -12.76 10.66 -4.03
C LEU A 162 -13.54 9.35 -4.05
N LYS A 163 -14.81 9.42 -4.41
CA LYS A 163 -15.60 8.19 -4.61
C LYS A 163 -15.08 7.51 -5.87
N SER A 164 -14.85 6.21 -5.82
CA SER A 164 -14.45 5.44 -6.99
C SER A 164 -15.06 4.05 -6.96
N MET A 165 -15.13 3.40 -8.12
CA MET A 165 -15.34 1.97 -8.19
C MET A 165 -14.10 1.22 -7.72
N LYS A 166 -14.27 -0.08 -7.46
CA LYS A 166 -13.14 -0.97 -7.19
C LYS A 166 -12.35 -1.21 -8.47
N ILE A 167 -11.04 -1.24 -8.37
CA ILE A 167 -10.18 -1.67 -9.49
C ILE A 167 -10.12 -3.20 -9.55
N SER A 168 -10.03 -3.76 -10.75
CA SER A 168 -9.78 -5.19 -10.93
C SER A 168 -8.29 -5.42 -11.07
N ILE A 169 -7.74 -6.33 -10.25
CA ILE A 169 -6.30 -6.63 -10.23
C ILE A 169 -6.03 -8.13 -10.30
N GLU A 170 -5.00 -8.50 -11.05
CA GLU A 170 -4.57 -9.89 -11.24
C GLU A 170 -3.04 -9.97 -11.15
N LYS A 171 -2.49 -10.89 -10.35
CA LYS A 171 -1.03 -11.14 -10.32
C LYS A 171 -0.61 -11.68 -11.68
N SER A 172 0.32 -11.00 -12.35
CA SER A 172 0.86 -11.42 -13.64
C SER A 172 2.16 -12.20 -13.48
N GLU A 173 3.12 -11.67 -12.71
CA GLU A 173 4.45 -12.26 -12.54
C GLU A 173 5.03 -11.99 -11.14
N GLU A 174 6.08 -12.73 -10.78
CA GLU A 174 6.83 -12.55 -9.54
C GLU A 174 8.31 -12.85 -9.75
N VAL A 175 9.15 -11.98 -9.20
CA VAL A 175 10.61 -12.10 -9.29
C VAL A 175 11.17 -12.09 -7.88
N ALA A 176 11.85 -13.18 -7.51
CA ALA A 176 12.52 -13.28 -6.22
C ALA A 176 13.66 -12.26 -6.12
N CYS A 177 13.76 -11.60 -4.97
CA CYS A 177 14.84 -10.66 -4.69
C CYS A 177 15.91 -11.29 -3.81
N ASN A 178 17.18 -10.97 -4.07
CA ASN A 178 18.14 -11.01 -2.98
C ASN A 178 17.86 -9.81 -2.03
N ILE A 179 18.01 -10.01 -0.72
CA ILE A 179 17.59 -9.06 0.33
C ILE A 179 18.26 -7.67 0.18
N LYS A 180 19.43 -7.58 -0.46
CA LYS A 180 20.12 -6.30 -0.72
C LYS A 180 19.42 -5.51 -1.83
N SER A 181 19.02 -6.15 -2.93
CA SER A 181 18.32 -5.51 -4.05
C SER A 181 16.95 -4.98 -3.62
N CYS A 182 16.15 -5.75 -2.87
CA CYS A 182 14.80 -5.32 -2.48
C CYS A 182 14.76 -4.26 -1.35
N LYS A 183 15.86 -4.05 -0.61
CA LYS A 183 15.99 -3.00 0.43
C LYS A 183 16.69 -1.74 -0.05
N ALA A 184 17.18 -1.71 -1.29
CA ALA A 184 17.96 -0.61 -1.82
C ALA A 184 17.09 0.37 -2.60
N LEU A 185 16.63 1.41 -1.91
CA LEU A 185 16.24 2.67 -2.56
C LEU A 185 17.13 3.77 -1.99
N GLU A 186 18.37 3.81 -2.46
CA GLU A 186 19.27 4.95 -2.28
C GLU A 186 19.57 5.55 -3.65
N HIS A 187 19.45 6.88 -3.74
CA HIS A 187 19.16 7.63 -4.96
C HIS A 187 20.25 7.57 -6.06
N PRO A 188 19.98 6.99 -7.24
CA PRO A 188 20.84 7.02 -8.42
C PRO A 188 20.45 8.11 -9.43
N TYR A 189 19.30 8.79 -9.27
CA TYR A 189 18.87 9.87 -10.14
C TYR A 189 19.22 11.23 -9.57
N ASP A 190 19.65 12.14 -10.43
CA ASP A 190 19.90 13.53 -10.06
C ASP A 190 18.60 14.30 -9.74
N ASN A 191 18.74 15.42 -9.04
CA ASN A 191 17.63 16.26 -8.60
C ASN A 191 16.74 16.76 -9.75
N TYR A 192 17.31 16.96 -10.94
CA TYR A 192 16.56 17.46 -12.10
C TYR A 192 15.66 16.38 -12.69
N THR A 193 16.21 15.18 -12.91
CA THR A 193 15.45 14.00 -13.38
C THR A 193 14.28 13.70 -12.44
N LEU A 194 14.52 13.75 -11.14
CA LEU A 194 13.49 13.54 -10.12
C LEU A 194 12.43 14.63 -10.12
N SER A 195 12.84 15.90 -10.24
CA SER A 195 11.89 17.02 -10.36
C SER A 195 10.94 16.85 -11.54
N LEU A 196 11.45 16.42 -12.69
CA LEU A 196 10.63 16.13 -13.86
C LEU A 196 9.67 14.96 -13.62
N PHE A 197 10.15 13.89 -12.99
CA PHE A 197 9.29 12.76 -12.61
C PHE A 197 8.15 13.23 -11.69
N TYR A 198 8.43 14.01 -10.64
CA TYR A 198 7.37 14.50 -9.73
C TYR A 198 6.38 15.43 -10.40
N LYS A 199 6.82 16.28 -11.34
CA LYS A 199 5.91 17.10 -12.15
C LYS A 199 4.99 16.22 -12.98
N PHE A 200 5.54 15.18 -13.60
CA PHE A 200 4.75 14.22 -14.36
C PHE A 200 3.78 13.44 -13.47
N VAL A 201 4.21 12.91 -12.32
CA VAL A 201 3.33 12.26 -11.34
C VAL A 201 2.19 13.19 -10.93
N SER A 202 2.51 14.43 -10.55
CA SER A 202 1.50 15.41 -10.13
C SER A 202 0.49 15.70 -11.23
N HIS A 203 0.93 15.77 -12.48
CA HIS A 203 0.05 15.92 -13.64
C HIS A 203 -0.86 14.70 -13.83
N VAL A 204 -0.32 13.48 -13.80
CA VAL A 204 -1.08 12.23 -13.92
C VAL A 204 -2.13 12.15 -12.82
N ILE A 205 -1.78 12.49 -11.58
CA ILE A 205 -2.71 12.53 -10.44
C ILE A 205 -3.83 13.55 -10.66
N GLY A 206 -3.49 14.75 -11.14
CA GLY A 206 -4.47 15.80 -11.42
C GLY A 206 -5.50 15.35 -12.46
N VAL A 207 -5.02 14.76 -13.56
CA VAL A 207 -5.88 14.23 -14.64
C VAL A 207 -6.70 13.03 -14.14
N PHE A 208 -6.09 12.12 -13.38
CA PHE A 208 -6.77 10.97 -12.79
C PHE A 208 -7.93 11.39 -11.88
N ALA A 209 -7.68 12.35 -10.99
CA ALA A 209 -8.68 12.87 -10.05
C ALA A 209 -9.88 13.53 -10.75
N GLN A 210 -9.65 14.21 -11.88
CA GLN A 210 -10.71 14.80 -12.69
C GLN A 210 -11.57 13.72 -13.36
N ILE A 211 -10.92 12.74 -13.97
CA ILE A 211 -11.60 11.73 -14.80
C ILE A 211 -12.43 10.76 -13.97
N VAL A 212 -11.94 10.35 -12.80
CA VAL A 212 -12.70 9.46 -11.90
C VAL A 212 -14.04 10.06 -11.46
N ASN A 213 -14.15 11.39 -11.39
CA ASN A 213 -15.38 12.04 -10.99
C ASN A 213 -16.37 12.25 -12.15
N SER A 214 -15.88 12.61 -13.35
CA SER A 214 -16.76 13.06 -14.44
C SER A 214 -16.12 13.02 -15.85
N GLY A 215 -15.08 12.20 -16.05
CA GLY A 215 -14.36 12.17 -17.33
C GLY A 215 -15.14 11.51 -18.46
N SER A 216 -15.06 12.10 -19.66
CA SER A 216 -15.58 11.50 -20.88
C SER A 216 -14.75 10.27 -21.30
N ASP A 217 -15.27 9.45 -22.23
CA ASP A 217 -14.50 8.32 -22.79
C ASP A 217 -13.19 8.74 -23.45
N GLU A 218 -13.16 9.93 -24.06
CA GLU A 218 -11.94 10.49 -24.63
C GLU A 218 -10.91 10.85 -23.55
N ASP A 219 -11.36 11.45 -22.44
CA ASP A 219 -10.49 11.76 -21.31
C ASP A 219 -9.92 10.48 -20.69
N ARG A 220 -10.75 9.44 -20.55
CA ARG A 220 -10.34 8.13 -20.04
C ARG A 220 -9.24 7.50 -20.90
N GLN A 221 -9.36 7.56 -22.23
CA GLN A 221 -8.31 7.09 -23.14
C GLN A 221 -7.01 7.89 -23.02
N LYS A 222 -7.09 9.21 -22.82
CA LYS A 222 -5.91 10.07 -22.59
C LYS A 222 -5.23 9.70 -21.27
N LEU A 223 -6.01 9.51 -20.21
CA LEU A 223 -5.50 9.07 -18.92
C LEU A 223 -4.83 7.71 -19.00
N GLU A 224 -5.41 6.76 -19.73
CA GLU A 224 -4.82 5.44 -19.92
C GLU A 224 -3.41 5.54 -20.52
N LYS A 225 -3.22 6.39 -21.55
CA LYS A 225 -1.90 6.64 -22.15
C LYS A 225 -0.92 7.28 -21.16
N LEU A 226 -1.37 8.28 -20.41
CA LEU A 226 -0.55 8.95 -19.39
C LEU A 226 -0.17 7.97 -18.26
N PHE A 227 -1.11 7.13 -17.84
CA PHE A 227 -0.90 6.12 -16.81
C PHE A 227 0.05 5.03 -17.28
N LYS A 228 -0.08 4.55 -18.53
CA LYS A 228 0.89 3.63 -19.16
C LYS A 228 2.29 4.22 -19.17
N LEU A 229 2.44 5.49 -19.53
CA LEU A 229 3.73 6.19 -19.47
C LEU A 229 4.27 6.29 -18.04
N TYR A 230 3.41 6.63 -17.07
CA TYR A 230 3.76 6.63 -15.65
C TYR A 230 4.28 5.27 -15.19
N LEU A 231 3.55 4.19 -15.47
CA LEU A 231 3.93 2.84 -15.09
C LEU A 231 5.24 2.41 -15.76
N ALA A 232 5.49 2.80 -17.01
CA ALA A 232 6.74 2.53 -17.70
C ALA A 232 7.93 3.22 -17.02
N TRP A 233 7.76 4.49 -16.62
CA TRP A 233 8.78 5.23 -15.86
C TRP A 233 9.01 4.63 -14.47
N GLU A 234 7.93 4.38 -13.72
CA GLU A 234 8.00 3.73 -12.40
C GLU A 234 8.74 2.38 -12.50
N SER A 235 8.40 1.56 -13.50
CA SER A 235 9.07 0.27 -13.73
C SER A 235 10.54 0.42 -14.10
N ARG A 236 10.90 1.46 -14.88
CA ARG A 236 12.30 1.74 -15.20
C ARG A 236 13.10 2.13 -13.97
N ILE A 237 12.52 2.99 -13.11
CA ILE A 237 13.07 3.35 -11.81
C ILE A 237 13.31 2.07 -11.00
N VAL A 238 12.34 1.18 -10.88
CA VAL A 238 12.52 -0.09 -10.17
C VAL A 238 13.63 -0.95 -10.77
N LYS A 239 13.67 -1.09 -12.11
CA LYS A 239 14.72 -1.88 -12.81
C LYS A 239 16.13 -1.37 -12.50
N ASP A 240 16.35 -0.06 -12.62
CA ASP A 240 17.67 0.55 -12.45
C ASP A 240 18.22 0.34 -11.03
N TYR A 241 17.35 0.23 -10.02
CA TYR A 241 17.76 0.02 -8.63
C TYR A 241 18.00 -1.45 -8.27
N LEU A 242 17.28 -2.36 -8.93
CA LEU A 242 17.40 -3.80 -8.65
C LEU A 242 18.59 -4.46 -9.35
N ASN A 243 19.17 -3.80 -10.34
CA ASN A 243 20.26 -4.29 -11.20
C ASN A 243 20.00 -5.70 -11.79
N ASN A 244 18.73 -6.05 -11.97
CA ASN A 244 18.26 -7.29 -12.54
C ASN A 244 17.46 -6.98 -13.81
N GLU A 245 17.76 -7.70 -14.89
CA GLU A 245 16.99 -7.60 -16.13
C GLU A 245 15.67 -8.33 -15.96
N ILE A 246 14.65 -7.59 -15.53
CA ILE A 246 13.26 -8.05 -15.62
C ILE A 246 12.83 -7.80 -17.08
N SER A 247 12.37 -8.84 -17.77
CA SER A 247 11.91 -8.76 -19.16
C SER A 247 10.49 -8.18 -19.19
N TYR A 248 10.37 -6.91 -19.56
CA TYR A 248 9.13 -6.14 -19.47
C TYR A 248 8.29 -6.13 -20.75
N ASP A 249 8.77 -6.77 -21.82
CA ASP A 249 8.21 -6.60 -23.16
C ASP A 249 6.79 -7.20 -23.32
N LYS A 250 6.29 -7.92 -22.29
CA LYS A 250 4.92 -8.46 -22.22
C LYS A 250 4.02 -7.78 -21.18
N ILE A 251 4.54 -6.77 -20.46
CA ILE A 251 4.04 -6.33 -19.15
C ILE A 251 3.41 -4.92 -19.20
N CYS A 252 3.04 -4.41 -20.38
CA CYS A 252 2.67 -3.00 -20.60
C CYS A 252 1.42 -2.46 -19.86
N GLU A 253 0.71 -3.29 -19.08
CA GLU A 253 -0.44 -2.88 -18.25
C GLU A 253 -0.31 -3.34 -16.80
N SER A 254 0.87 -3.79 -16.40
CA SER A 254 1.10 -4.23 -15.04
C SER A 254 1.78 -3.15 -14.21
N LYS A 255 1.44 -3.12 -12.93
CA LYS A 255 2.14 -2.35 -11.92
C LYS A 255 3.00 -3.25 -11.06
N SER A 256 4.24 -2.83 -10.81
CA SER A 256 5.10 -3.44 -9.80
C SER A 256 4.67 -3.05 -8.39
N VAL A 257 4.56 -4.03 -7.50
CA VAL A 257 4.52 -3.79 -6.06
C VAL A 257 5.67 -4.55 -5.41
N MET A 258 6.50 -3.82 -4.67
CA MET A 258 7.65 -4.40 -3.97
C MET A 258 7.22 -4.93 -2.61
N ASP A 259 7.57 -6.19 -2.36
CA ASP A 259 7.67 -6.78 -1.04
C ASP A 259 9.16 -6.96 -0.71
N TYR A 260 9.50 -7.06 0.57
CA TYR A 260 10.88 -7.17 1.02
C TYR A 260 11.57 -8.47 0.54
N SER A 261 10.80 -9.45 0.07
CA SER A 261 11.28 -10.74 -0.44
C SER A 261 11.20 -10.90 -1.97
N PHE A 262 10.37 -10.13 -2.67
CA PHE A 262 10.12 -10.26 -4.11
C PHE A 262 9.52 -8.98 -4.70
N ILE A 263 9.62 -8.83 -6.03
CA ILE A 263 8.79 -7.88 -6.78
C ILE A 263 7.66 -8.65 -7.45
N ARG A 264 6.42 -8.20 -7.24
CA ARG A 264 5.24 -8.75 -7.91
C ARG A 264 4.72 -7.77 -8.94
N PHE A 265 4.32 -8.31 -10.08
CA PHE A 265 3.66 -7.56 -11.15
C PHE A 265 2.17 -7.88 -11.13
N PHE A 266 1.35 -6.84 -11.25
CA PHE A 266 -0.11 -6.95 -11.22
C PHE A 266 -0.72 -6.24 -12.41
N LYS A 267 -1.52 -6.93 -13.20
CA LYS A 267 -2.34 -6.31 -14.24
C LYS A 267 -3.48 -5.54 -13.60
N ILE A 268 -3.66 -4.27 -13.97
CA ILE A 268 -4.70 -3.40 -13.41
C ILE A 268 -5.73 -3.07 -14.49
N HIS A 269 -7.00 -3.30 -14.19
CA HIS A 269 -8.14 -2.93 -15.01
C HIS A 269 -9.01 -1.93 -14.27
N PHE A 270 -9.12 -0.72 -14.83
CA PHE A 270 -10.03 0.30 -14.33
C PHE A 270 -11.40 0.13 -14.98
N ALA A 271 -12.43 -0.07 -14.18
CA ALA A 271 -13.82 0.05 -14.61
C ALA A 271 -14.19 1.54 -14.52
N PHE A 272 -13.85 2.31 -15.56
CA PHE A 272 -14.29 3.70 -15.69
C PHE A 272 -15.73 3.76 -16.20
#